data_AF-A0A8T3U5H9-F1
#
_entry.id   AF-A0A8T3U5H9-F1
#
_cell.length_a   1.000
_cell.length_b   1.000
_cell.length_c   1.000
_cell.angle_alpha   90.00
_cell.angle_beta   90.00
_cell.angle_gamma   90.00
#
_symmetry.space_group_name_H-M   'P 1'
#
loop_
_entity.id
_entity.type
_entity.pdbx_description
1 polymer ?
#
loop_
_entity_poly.entity_id
_entity_poly.type
_entity_poly.pdbx_seq_one_letter_code
_entity_poly.pdbx_strand_id
1 'polypeptide(L)'
;MYIDTHCHAGINWFEPIENLIFQMDMNSVEKSVLVQHKGSSNDYLYNCQSKYPDKFSVVASVDWDSSLEDQVNEFNSRGVSGVRIYLNYNEIFENKGNDFFENCSENNLLISLASDLKTFSSFSFKNLVEGNKETIFIIEHLAGVGSSELENDNLNKKNQFKQVLSLSENKNLFMKVPGLGELNERPSLLSNNFPFKNDNSGYIKQTLESFSSEYLMWGSDYPPVSNREGYKNSFKGVFDLYFLSKEDKENIFRNVPKKLFF
;
A
#
# COMPACT_ATOMS: atom_id res chain seq x y z
N MET A 1 13.23 -6.10 13.55
CA MET A 1 13.08 -5.40 12.27
C MET A 1 11.71 -5.59 11.67
N TYR A 2 10.86 -4.57 11.85
CA TYR A 2 9.60 -4.41 11.15
C TYR A 2 9.69 -3.27 10.15
N ILE A 3 8.92 -3.36 9.07
CA ILE A 3 8.91 -2.39 7.97
C ILE A 3 7.47 -1.95 7.71
N ASP A 4 7.27 -0.64 7.67
CA ASP A 4 5.99 -0.03 7.30
C ASP A 4 5.97 0.33 5.82
N THR A 5 5.16 -0.33 5.02
CA THR A 5 5.19 -0.15 3.56
C THR A 5 4.27 0.95 3.03
N HIS A 6 3.56 1.67 3.90
CA HIS A 6 2.68 2.75 3.47
C HIS A 6 2.63 3.86 4.49
N CYS A 7 3.49 4.86 4.30
CA CYS A 7 3.48 6.11 5.05
C CYS A 7 3.53 7.29 4.09
N HIS A 8 3.14 8.45 4.60
CA HIS A 8 3.33 9.74 3.97
C HIS A 8 4.06 10.68 4.93
N ALA A 9 4.74 11.65 4.36
CA ALA A 9 5.33 12.77 5.10
C ALA A 9 5.31 14.01 4.20
N GLY A 10 5.13 15.18 4.80
CA GLY A 10 5.06 16.45 4.07
C GLY A 10 5.26 17.65 4.98
N ILE A 11 5.29 18.85 4.39
CA ILE A 11 5.36 20.12 5.13
C ILE A 11 4.21 21.07 4.77
N ASN A 12 3.23 20.58 4.00
CA ASN A 12 2.11 21.36 3.49
C ASN A 12 0.76 20.87 4.03
N TRP A 13 0.47 19.58 3.85
CA TRP A 13 -0.80 18.94 4.21
C TRP A 13 -0.60 17.84 5.26
N PHE A 14 0.46 17.04 5.09
CA PHE A 14 0.83 16.00 6.04
C PHE A 14 1.92 16.43 7.00
N GLU A 15 2.11 15.60 8.02
CA GLU A 15 3.09 15.77 9.08
C GLU A 15 4.53 15.63 8.55
N PRO A 16 5.50 16.37 9.12
CA PRO A 16 6.91 16.25 8.72
C PRO A 16 7.50 14.90 9.09
N ILE A 17 8.58 14.52 8.42
CA ILE A 17 9.23 13.21 8.57
C ILE A 17 9.63 12.89 10.02
N GLU A 18 9.99 13.91 10.81
CA GLU A 18 10.33 13.76 12.22
C GLU A 18 9.18 13.15 13.05
N ASN A 19 7.92 13.45 12.71
CA ASN A 19 6.76 12.89 13.41
C ASN A 19 6.58 11.41 13.08
N LEU A 20 6.82 11.02 11.83
CA LEU A 20 6.83 9.60 11.44
C LEU A 20 7.97 8.84 12.13
N ILE A 21 9.19 9.40 12.17
CA ILE A 21 10.33 8.78 12.87
C ILE A 21 9.98 8.52 14.34
N PHE A 22 9.37 9.50 15.01
CA PHE A 22 8.92 9.32 16.39
C PHE A 22 7.93 8.14 16.54
N GLN A 23 6.95 8.02 15.64
CA GLN A 23 6.03 6.88 15.65
C GLN A 23 6.74 5.55 15.41
N MET A 24 7.67 5.51 14.44
CA MET A 24 8.44 4.31 14.12
C MET A 24 9.28 3.85 15.32
N ASP A 25 10.03 4.76 15.94
CA ASP A 25 10.90 4.47 17.08
C ASP A 25 10.09 3.97 18.29
N MET A 26 8.93 4.59 18.57
CA MET A 26 8.03 4.17 19.66
C MET A 26 7.40 2.79 19.45
N ASN A 27 7.38 2.28 18.21
CA ASN A 27 6.76 1.01 17.83
C ASN A 27 7.75 -0.02 17.29
N SER A 28 9.07 0.24 17.39
CA SER A 28 10.13 -0.67 16.91
C SER A 28 10.03 -0.99 15.41
N VAL A 29 9.52 -0.06 14.62
CA VAL A 29 9.56 -0.11 13.15
C VAL A 29 10.86 0.53 12.70
N GLU A 30 11.69 -0.22 11.98
CA GLU A 30 13.07 0.20 11.68
C GLU A 30 13.19 0.92 10.33
N LYS A 31 12.32 0.56 9.37
CA LYS A 31 12.27 1.16 8.03
C LYS A 31 10.84 1.45 7.61
N SER A 32 10.66 2.41 6.71
CA SER A 32 9.37 2.63 6.06
C SER A 32 9.47 3.10 4.61
N VAL A 33 8.38 2.90 3.88
CA VAL A 33 8.22 3.34 2.50
C VAL A 33 7.39 4.62 2.50
N LEU A 34 8.01 5.72 2.06
CA LEU A 34 7.36 7.01 1.87
C LEU A 34 6.67 7.02 0.52
N VAL A 35 5.35 6.90 0.56
CA VAL A 35 4.47 6.92 -0.61
C VAL A 35 4.03 8.36 -0.85
N GLN A 36 4.20 8.86 -2.07
CA GLN A 36 3.76 10.20 -2.42
C GLN A 36 2.23 10.32 -2.39
N HIS A 37 1.73 11.46 -1.93
CA HIS A 37 0.35 11.86 -2.05
C HIS A 37 0.15 12.88 -3.17
N LYS A 38 -1.03 12.91 -3.80
CA LYS A 38 -1.36 13.95 -4.78
C LYS A 38 -1.21 15.35 -4.16
N GLY A 39 -0.85 16.32 -5.01
CA GLY A 39 -0.86 17.74 -4.65
C GLY A 39 0.47 18.32 -4.17
N SER A 40 1.59 17.60 -4.34
CA SER A 40 2.94 18.14 -4.07
C SER A 40 4.01 17.50 -4.94
N SER A 41 5.21 18.11 -5.03
CA SER A 41 6.35 17.52 -5.73
C SER A 41 6.98 16.38 -4.91
N ASN A 42 7.76 15.53 -5.59
CA ASN A 42 8.50 14.44 -4.96
C ASN A 42 9.74 14.91 -4.16
N ASP A 43 10.14 16.17 -4.29
CA ASP A 43 11.38 16.71 -3.71
C ASP A 43 11.49 16.51 -2.20
N TYR A 44 10.38 16.68 -1.48
CA TYR A 44 10.38 16.49 -0.04
C TYR A 44 10.72 15.04 0.34
N LEU A 45 10.16 14.06 -0.38
CA LEU A 45 10.43 12.65 -0.13
C LEU A 45 11.86 12.28 -0.53
N TYR A 46 12.37 12.80 -1.65
CA TYR A 46 13.77 12.60 -2.03
C TYR A 46 14.75 13.15 -0.99
N ASN A 47 14.44 14.32 -0.43
CA ASN A 47 15.24 14.91 0.65
C ASN A 47 15.18 14.04 1.92
N CYS A 48 14.02 13.48 2.25
CA CYS A 48 13.87 12.56 3.39
C CYS A 48 14.69 11.28 3.20
N GLN A 49 14.63 10.66 2.02
CA GLN A 49 15.42 9.49 1.68
C GLN A 49 16.92 9.80 1.74
N SER A 50 17.35 10.93 1.18
CA SER A 50 18.76 11.34 1.19
C SER A 50 19.28 11.62 2.61
N LYS A 51 18.43 12.18 3.48
CA LYS A 51 18.77 12.49 4.89
C LYS A 51 18.81 11.22 5.76
N TYR A 52 18.00 10.22 5.45
CA TYR A 52 17.89 8.97 6.22
C TYR A 52 17.88 7.72 5.30
N PRO A 53 18.97 7.47 4.55
CA PRO A 53 19.00 6.46 3.49
C PRO A 53 18.83 5.03 4.02
N ASP A 54 19.19 4.77 5.27
CA ASP A 54 19.01 3.46 5.89
C ASP A 54 17.60 3.23 6.43
N LYS A 55 16.76 4.27 6.53
CA LYS A 55 15.40 4.19 7.10
C LYS A 55 14.30 4.24 6.05
N PHE A 56 14.47 5.01 4.97
CA PHE A 56 13.38 5.27 4.03
C PHE A 56 13.68 4.79 2.62
N SER A 57 12.65 4.23 2.00
CA SER A 57 12.52 4.04 0.56
C SER A 57 11.37 4.94 0.07
N VAL A 58 11.40 5.35 -1.19
CA VAL A 58 10.38 6.24 -1.77
C VAL A 58 9.58 5.53 -2.86
N VAL A 59 8.29 5.80 -2.86
CA VAL A 59 7.38 5.56 -3.98
C VAL A 59 6.86 6.91 -4.48
N ALA A 60 7.37 7.36 -5.63
CA ALA A 60 7.14 8.70 -6.17
C ALA A 60 5.78 8.84 -6.89
N SER A 61 5.20 10.04 -6.98
CA SER A 61 4.06 10.26 -7.88
C SER A 61 4.53 10.47 -9.31
N VAL A 62 3.69 10.05 -10.26
CA VAL A 62 3.86 10.28 -11.69
C VAL A 62 2.97 11.43 -12.16
N ASP A 63 3.53 12.31 -12.96
CA ASP A 63 2.81 13.31 -13.73
C ASP A 63 2.56 12.79 -15.15
N TRP A 64 1.30 12.49 -15.47
CA TRP A 64 0.89 11.91 -16.75
C TRP A 64 0.87 12.89 -17.92
N ASP A 65 0.95 14.19 -17.62
CA ASP A 65 0.98 15.29 -18.60
C ASP A 65 2.42 15.68 -18.97
N SER A 66 3.41 15.16 -18.25
CA SER A 66 4.84 15.36 -18.49
C SER A 66 5.49 14.14 -19.17
N SER A 67 6.72 14.29 -19.62
CA SER A 67 7.52 13.19 -20.21
C SER A 67 7.69 12.06 -19.19
N LEU A 68 7.09 10.90 -19.48
CA LEU A 68 7.19 9.72 -18.60
C LEU A 68 8.59 9.11 -18.61
N GLU A 69 9.27 9.16 -19.76
CA GLU A 69 10.66 8.68 -19.89
C GLU A 69 11.63 9.51 -19.04
N ASP A 70 11.52 10.84 -19.09
CA ASP A 70 12.35 11.72 -18.26
C ASP A 70 12.09 11.50 -16.77
N GLN A 71 10.83 11.25 -16.38
CA GLN A 71 10.47 10.93 -15.00
C GLN A 71 11.06 9.59 -14.54
N VAL A 72 11.02 8.53 -15.37
CA VAL A 72 11.67 7.24 -15.03
C VAL A 72 13.18 7.42 -14.86
N ASN A 73 13.82 8.20 -15.74
CA ASN A 73 15.24 8.54 -15.62
C ASN A 73 15.54 9.31 -14.32
N GLU A 74 14.68 10.25 -13.95
CA GLU A 74 14.78 10.97 -12.68
C GLU A 74 14.65 10.00 -11.49
N PHE A 75 13.61 9.15 -11.46
CA PHE A 75 13.36 8.20 -10.38
C PHE A 75 14.54 7.26 -10.15
N ASN A 76 15.14 6.75 -11.22
CA ASN A 76 16.36 5.96 -11.16
C ASN A 76 17.53 6.73 -10.56
N SER A 77 17.77 7.96 -11.03
CA SER A 77 18.86 8.81 -10.53
C SER A 77 18.72 9.14 -9.03
N ARG A 78 17.48 9.16 -8.53
CA ARG A 78 17.14 9.43 -7.13
C ARG A 78 17.10 8.16 -6.26
N GLY A 79 17.22 6.97 -6.85
CA GLY A 79 17.12 5.70 -6.14
C GLY A 79 15.74 5.44 -5.55
N VAL A 80 14.69 5.88 -6.24
CA VAL A 80 13.29 5.60 -5.88
C VAL A 80 13.02 4.11 -6.10
N SER A 81 12.26 3.46 -5.21
CA SER A 81 11.97 2.02 -5.32
C SER A 81 10.69 1.72 -6.10
N GLY A 82 9.84 2.72 -6.34
CA GLY A 82 8.67 2.55 -7.17
C GLY A 82 7.90 3.82 -7.44
N VAL A 83 6.79 3.70 -8.14
CA VAL A 83 5.90 4.80 -8.50
C VAL A 83 4.48 4.51 -8.04
N ARG A 84 3.76 5.55 -7.63
CA ARG A 84 2.36 5.49 -7.23
C ARG A 84 1.47 5.90 -8.38
N ILE A 85 0.53 5.03 -8.73
CA ILE A 85 -0.37 5.20 -9.85
C ILE A 85 -1.81 5.18 -9.35
N TYR A 86 -2.55 6.22 -9.70
CA TYR A 86 -3.98 6.31 -9.44
C TYR A 86 -4.76 5.82 -10.65
N LEU A 87 -5.52 4.74 -10.53
CA LEU A 87 -6.23 4.10 -11.64
C LEU A 87 -7.51 4.85 -12.08
N ASN A 88 -7.49 6.18 -12.04
CA ASN A 88 -8.67 7.03 -12.26
C ASN A 88 -8.75 7.57 -13.70
N TYR A 89 -7.79 7.20 -14.56
CA TYR A 89 -7.66 7.69 -15.93
C TYR A 89 -7.66 6.52 -16.91
N ASN A 90 -8.38 6.66 -18.03
CA ASN A 90 -8.51 5.59 -19.02
C ASN A 90 -7.18 5.24 -19.69
N GLU A 91 -6.30 6.23 -19.93
CA GLU A 91 -5.01 6.05 -20.58
C GLU A 91 -4.11 5.01 -19.88
N ILE A 92 -4.33 4.78 -18.58
CA ILE A 92 -3.61 3.78 -17.78
C ILE A 92 -3.94 2.35 -18.24
N PHE A 93 -5.14 2.13 -18.76
CA PHE A 93 -5.60 0.83 -19.26
C PHE A 93 -5.41 0.68 -20.77
N GLU A 94 -4.71 1.63 -21.41
CA GLU A 94 -4.39 1.64 -22.83
C GLU A 94 -2.88 1.43 -23.04
N ASN A 95 -2.41 1.52 -24.29
CA ASN A 95 -0.99 1.31 -24.64
C ASN A 95 -0.06 2.22 -23.84
N LYS A 96 -0.44 3.49 -23.62
CA LYS A 96 0.37 4.45 -22.84
C LYS A 96 0.68 3.93 -21.43
N GLY A 97 -0.29 3.29 -20.77
CA GLY A 97 -0.09 2.67 -19.47
C GLY A 97 0.83 1.45 -19.54
N ASN A 98 0.59 0.54 -20.50
CA ASN A 98 1.42 -0.66 -20.67
C ASN A 98 2.89 -0.30 -20.97
N ASP A 99 3.14 0.60 -21.92
CA ASP A 99 4.48 1.05 -22.28
C ASP A 99 5.20 1.67 -21.06
N PHE A 100 4.46 2.40 -20.22
CA PHE A 100 5.01 2.96 -18.99
C PHE A 100 5.34 1.88 -17.95
N PHE A 101 4.46 0.89 -17.76
CA PHE A 101 4.69 -0.20 -16.81
C PHE A 101 5.81 -1.15 -17.22
N GLU A 102 5.99 -1.37 -18.52
CA GLU A 102 7.13 -2.09 -19.08
C GLU A 102 8.43 -1.33 -18.79
N ASN A 103 8.48 -0.04 -19.12
CA ASN A 103 9.65 0.81 -18.83
C ASN A 103 9.98 0.84 -17.32
N CYS A 104 8.98 0.94 -16.45
CA CYS A 104 9.20 0.84 -15.01
C CYS A 104 9.80 -0.53 -14.60
N SER A 105 9.32 -1.63 -15.16
CA SER A 105 9.84 -2.98 -14.89
C SER A 105 11.31 -3.12 -15.31
N GLU A 106 11.66 -2.66 -16.52
CA GLU A 106 13.04 -2.65 -17.03
C GLU A 106 14.00 -1.87 -16.12
N ASN A 107 13.47 -0.89 -15.40
CA ASN A 107 14.20 -0.04 -14.46
C ASN A 107 14.05 -0.47 -12.99
N ASN A 108 13.48 -1.65 -12.73
CA ASN A 108 13.25 -2.20 -11.38
C ASN A 108 12.39 -1.29 -10.46
N LEU A 109 11.48 -0.51 -11.05
CA LEU A 109 10.53 0.32 -10.33
C LEU A 109 9.22 -0.44 -10.08
N LEU A 110 8.84 -0.57 -8.81
CA LEU A 110 7.56 -1.18 -8.41
C LEU A 110 6.37 -0.26 -8.70
N ILE A 111 5.18 -0.82 -8.92
CA ILE A 111 3.95 -0.04 -9.15
C ILE A 111 3.01 -0.14 -7.94
N SER A 112 2.92 0.91 -7.13
CA SER A 112 1.93 1.02 -6.03
C SER A 112 0.62 1.60 -6.57
N LEU A 113 -0.48 0.86 -6.44
CA LEU A 113 -1.76 1.17 -7.09
C LEU A 113 -2.78 1.70 -6.10
N ALA A 114 -3.28 2.90 -6.36
CA ALA A 114 -4.34 3.55 -5.59
C ALA A 114 -5.63 3.60 -6.43
N SER A 115 -6.71 2.98 -5.94
CA SER A 115 -8.03 3.04 -6.56
C SER A 115 -9.12 2.54 -5.61
N ASP A 116 -10.31 2.28 -6.14
CA ASP A 116 -11.44 1.69 -5.45
C ASP A 116 -11.64 0.20 -5.79
N LEU A 117 -12.48 -0.45 -4.98
CA LEU A 117 -12.77 -1.87 -5.12
C LEU A 117 -13.39 -2.21 -6.48
N LYS A 118 -14.22 -1.30 -7.01
CA LYS A 118 -14.86 -1.48 -8.33
C LYS A 118 -13.82 -1.58 -9.43
N THR A 119 -12.82 -0.70 -9.42
CA THR A 119 -11.74 -0.66 -10.40
C THR A 119 -10.84 -1.87 -10.28
N PHE A 120 -10.42 -2.25 -9.08
CA PHE A 120 -9.62 -3.46 -8.86
C PHE A 120 -10.38 -4.76 -9.20
N SER A 121 -11.70 -4.77 -9.13
CA SER A 121 -12.53 -5.92 -9.54
C SER A 121 -12.83 -5.97 -11.04
N SER A 122 -12.38 -4.98 -11.82
CA SER A 122 -12.72 -4.84 -13.23
C SER A 122 -11.92 -5.78 -14.15
N PHE A 123 -12.49 -6.08 -15.32
CA PHE A 123 -11.79 -6.82 -16.38
C PHE A 123 -10.57 -6.06 -16.92
N SER A 124 -10.65 -4.73 -17.00
CA SER A 124 -9.53 -3.89 -17.44
C SER A 124 -8.33 -4.01 -16.50
N PHE A 125 -8.57 -4.01 -15.18
CA PHE A 125 -7.49 -4.22 -14.21
C PHE A 125 -6.90 -5.64 -14.29
N LYS A 126 -7.76 -6.65 -14.43
CA LYS A 126 -7.30 -8.03 -14.66
C LYS A 126 -6.37 -8.12 -15.86
N ASN A 127 -6.78 -7.57 -17.02
CA ASN A 127 -5.98 -7.59 -18.24
C ASN A 127 -4.65 -6.83 -18.09
N LEU A 128 -4.65 -5.72 -17.35
CA LEU A 128 -3.45 -4.94 -17.08
C LEU A 128 -2.42 -5.77 -16.30
N VAL A 129 -2.84 -6.48 -15.24
CA VAL A 129 -1.93 -7.33 -14.45
C VAL A 129 -1.45 -8.54 -15.28
N GLU A 130 -2.36 -9.20 -16.00
CA GLU A 130 -2.04 -10.39 -16.81
C GLU A 130 -1.17 -10.07 -18.04
N GLY A 131 -1.30 -8.86 -18.58
CA GLY A 131 -0.52 -8.37 -19.72
C GLY A 131 0.90 -7.94 -19.37
N ASN A 132 1.14 -7.49 -18.13
CA ASN A 132 2.42 -6.93 -17.68
C ASN A 132 3.10 -7.84 -16.63
N LYS A 133 3.41 -9.08 -17.02
CA LYS A 133 3.86 -10.14 -16.08
C LYS A 133 5.21 -9.89 -15.40
N GLU A 134 6.08 -9.10 -16.02
CA GLU A 134 7.38 -8.72 -15.46
C GLU A 134 7.27 -7.49 -14.53
N THR A 135 6.14 -6.78 -14.55
CA THR A 135 5.91 -5.61 -13.69
C THR A 135 5.32 -6.06 -12.36
N ILE A 136 5.96 -5.68 -11.26
CA ILE A 136 5.42 -5.91 -9.91
C ILE A 136 4.39 -4.83 -9.57
N PHE A 137 3.15 -5.26 -9.38
CA PHE A 137 2.05 -4.41 -8.95
C PHE A 137 1.72 -4.64 -7.48
N ILE A 138 1.38 -3.57 -6.76
CA ILE A 138 1.05 -3.61 -5.34
C ILE A 138 -0.29 -2.88 -5.14
N ILE A 139 -1.34 -3.63 -4.84
CA ILE A 139 -2.66 -3.07 -4.50
C ILE A 139 -2.59 -2.43 -3.11
N GLU A 140 -2.98 -1.17 -2.99
CA GLU A 140 -3.07 -0.48 -1.70
C GLU A 140 -4.35 -0.86 -0.93
N HIS A 141 -4.28 -0.82 0.40
CA HIS A 141 -5.44 -0.82 1.32
C HIS A 141 -6.46 -1.94 1.08
N LEU A 142 -6.02 -3.18 0.84
CA LEU A 142 -6.90 -4.31 0.48
C LEU A 142 -7.90 -3.95 -0.63
N ALA A 143 -7.43 -3.29 -1.69
CA ALA A 143 -8.25 -2.82 -2.81
C ALA A 143 -9.33 -1.81 -2.41
N GLY A 144 -9.13 -1.06 -1.32
CA GLY A 144 -10.09 -0.09 -0.81
C GLY A 144 -11.38 -0.72 -0.28
N VAL A 145 -11.38 -2.02 0.05
CA VAL A 145 -12.57 -2.71 0.58
C VAL A 145 -13.08 -2.08 1.89
N GLY A 146 -12.25 -1.36 2.63
CA GLY A 146 -12.65 -0.62 3.83
C GLY A 146 -13.50 0.64 3.57
N SER A 147 -13.55 1.16 2.34
CA SER A 147 -14.19 2.45 2.05
C SER A 147 -15.71 2.44 2.30
N SER A 148 -16.19 3.53 2.92
CA SER A 148 -17.60 3.76 3.27
C SER A 148 -18.51 3.99 2.06
N GLU A 149 -17.95 4.34 0.90
CA GLU A 149 -18.72 4.57 -0.33
C GLU A 149 -19.49 3.33 -0.82
N LEU A 150 -19.11 2.14 -0.35
CA LEU A 150 -19.67 0.85 -0.74
C LEU A 150 -20.69 0.28 0.27
N GLU A 151 -21.04 1.02 1.33
CA GLU A 151 -21.92 0.53 2.40
C GLU A 151 -23.35 0.19 1.93
N ASN A 152 -23.80 0.79 0.83
CA ASN A 152 -25.17 0.63 0.35
C ASN A 152 -25.45 -0.70 -0.38
N ASP A 153 -24.43 -1.53 -0.68
CA ASP A 153 -24.62 -2.86 -1.28
C ASP A 153 -23.54 -3.86 -0.84
N ASN A 154 -23.75 -4.44 0.35
CA ASN A 154 -22.86 -5.44 0.94
C ASN A 154 -22.64 -6.70 0.08
N LEU A 155 -23.62 -7.10 -0.75
CA LEU A 155 -23.48 -8.28 -1.60
C LEU A 155 -22.56 -7.99 -2.78
N ASN A 156 -22.74 -6.84 -3.43
CA ASN A 156 -21.86 -6.38 -4.49
C ASN A 156 -20.41 -6.22 -3.98
N LYS A 157 -20.22 -5.58 -2.82
CA LYS A 157 -18.90 -5.43 -2.18
C LYS A 157 -18.19 -6.76 -1.98
N LYS A 158 -18.88 -7.78 -1.45
CA LYS A 158 -18.30 -9.13 -1.28
C LYS A 158 -17.96 -9.80 -2.60
N ASN A 159 -18.78 -9.63 -3.63
CA ASN A 159 -18.52 -10.20 -4.95
C ASN A 159 -17.32 -9.54 -5.64
N GLN A 160 -17.23 -8.21 -5.58
CA GLN A 160 -16.09 -7.46 -6.10
C GLN A 160 -14.79 -7.85 -5.39
N PHE A 161 -14.81 -7.96 -4.06
CA PHE A 161 -13.63 -8.41 -3.32
C PHE A 161 -13.21 -9.83 -3.70
N LYS A 162 -14.16 -10.76 -3.89
CA LYS A 162 -13.85 -12.10 -4.42
C LYS A 162 -13.20 -12.06 -5.81
N GLN A 163 -13.62 -11.15 -6.68
CA GLN A 163 -12.98 -10.96 -7.99
C GLN A 163 -11.52 -10.47 -7.83
N VAL A 164 -11.25 -9.55 -6.91
CA VAL A 164 -9.88 -9.15 -6.56
C VAL A 164 -9.08 -10.34 -6.03
N LEU A 165 -9.64 -11.13 -5.11
CA LEU A 165 -8.96 -12.29 -4.55
C LEU A 165 -8.61 -13.37 -5.60
N SER A 166 -9.42 -13.51 -6.65
CA SER A 166 -9.11 -14.42 -7.76
C SER A 166 -7.86 -14.03 -8.55
N LEU A 167 -7.38 -12.79 -8.41
CA LEU A 167 -6.13 -12.35 -9.05
C LEU A 167 -4.87 -12.86 -8.33
N SER A 168 -5.01 -13.54 -7.19
CA SER A 168 -3.90 -14.17 -6.45
C SER A 168 -3.10 -15.21 -7.25
N GLU A 169 -3.64 -15.69 -8.37
CA GLU A 169 -2.91 -16.56 -9.31
C GLU A 169 -1.73 -15.83 -9.99
N ASN A 170 -1.72 -14.49 -9.99
CA ASN A 170 -0.69 -13.67 -10.63
C ASN A 170 0.49 -13.43 -9.68
N LYS A 171 1.65 -14.02 -9.99
CA LYS A 171 2.86 -13.96 -9.15
C LYS A 171 3.52 -12.58 -9.10
N ASN A 172 3.10 -11.64 -9.94
CA ASN A 172 3.55 -10.26 -9.96
C ASN A 172 2.63 -9.31 -9.20
N LEU A 173 1.56 -9.81 -8.57
CA LEU A 173 0.58 -9.00 -7.84
C LEU A 173 0.70 -9.20 -6.33
N PHE A 174 0.94 -8.10 -5.63
CA PHE A 174 1.04 -8.03 -4.18
C PHE A 174 -0.05 -7.12 -3.61
N MET A 175 -0.24 -7.15 -2.30
CA MET A 175 -1.28 -6.34 -1.64
C MET A 175 -0.84 -5.83 -0.27
N LYS A 176 -1.20 -4.58 0.03
CA LYS A 176 -0.99 -3.97 1.35
C LYS A 176 -2.16 -4.26 2.28
N VAL A 177 -1.84 -4.72 3.49
CA VAL A 177 -2.77 -4.92 4.60
C VAL A 177 -2.77 -3.65 5.45
N PRO A 178 -3.89 -2.90 5.52
CA PRO A 178 -3.99 -1.69 6.32
C PRO A 178 -4.20 -2.02 7.80
N GLY A 179 -4.26 -0.97 8.61
CA GLY A 179 -4.77 -1.07 9.98
C GLY A 179 -6.26 -1.48 10.03
N LEU A 180 -6.67 -2.11 11.13
CA LEU A 180 -8.04 -2.60 11.30
C LEU A 180 -9.09 -1.48 11.40
N GLY A 181 -8.71 -0.25 11.71
CA GLY A 181 -9.63 0.89 11.73
C GLY A 181 -10.07 1.35 10.35
N GLU A 182 -9.43 0.89 9.27
CA GLU A 182 -9.97 1.03 7.90
C GLU A 182 -11.06 0.00 7.60
N LEU A 183 -11.07 -1.14 8.30
CA LEU A 183 -11.97 -2.25 8.03
C LEU A 183 -13.13 -2.34 9.02
N ASN A 184 -13.07 -1.56 10.09
CA ASN A 184 -14.04 -1.60 11.19
C ASN A 184 -14.45 -0.17 11.55
N GLU A 185 -15.75 0.02 11.75
CA GLU A 185 -16.27 1.28 12.26
C GLU A 185 -15.78 1.56 13.68
N ARG A 186 -15.51 2.84 13.96
CA ARG A 186 -15.18 3.28 15.31
C ARG A 186 -16.43 3.13 16.21
N PRO A 187 -16.34 2.38 17.33
CA PRO A 187 -17.45 2.26 18.26
C PRO A 187 -17.85 3.61 18.87
N SER A 188 -19.15 3.80 19.13
CA SER A 188 -19.69 5.01 19.78
C SER A 188 -19.23 5.18 21.23
N LEU A 189 -18.91 4.07 21.91
CA LEU A 189 -18.35 4.04 23.26
C LEU A 189 -16.99 3.35 23.23
N LEU A 190 -15.96 4.05 23.68
CA LEU A 190 -14.62 3.49 23.79
C LEU A 190 -14.41 2.87 25.18
N SER A 191 -13.91 1.64 25.20
CA SER A 191 -13.46 0.98 26.42
C SER A 191 -11.97 1.24 26.65
N ASN A 192 -11.49 1.11 27.89
CA ASN A 192 -10.05 1.18 28.21
C ASN A 192 -9.25 -0.04 27.70
N ASN A 193 -9.93 -1.05 27.14
CA ASN A 193 -9.27 -2.22 26.56
C ASN A 193 -8.81 -1.94 25.13
N PHE A 194 -7.78 -2.67 24.69
CA PHE A 194 -7.37 -2.66 23.29
C PHE A 194 -8.53 -3.07 22.36
N PRO A 195 -8.91 -2.23 21.36
CA PRO A 195 -10.15 -2.42 20.61
C PRO A 195 -10.04 -3.50 19.51
N PHE A 196 -8.84 -3.82 19.03
CA PHE A 196 -8.63 -4.69 17.88
C PHE A 196 -8.22 -6.10 18.29
N LYS A 197 -9.18 -6.90 18.74
CA LYS A 197 -8.91 -8.30 19.14
C LYS A 197 -8.99 -9.28 17.96
N ASN A 198 -9.77 -8.95 16.94
CA ASN A 198 -10.06 -9.83 15.80
C ASN A 198 -10.23 -9.00 14.53
N ASP A 199 -10.03 -9.65 13.38
CA ASP A 199 -10.53 -9.19 12.09
C ASP A 199 -12.04 -9.51 12.00
N ASN A 200 -12.89 -8.59 12.45
CA ASN A 200 -14.35 -8.81 12.41
C ASN A 200 -14.89 -8.77 10.97
N SER A 201 -14.20 -8.09 10.06
CA SER A 201 -14.56 -8.01 8.64
C SER A 201 -14.30 -9.33 7.91
N GLY A 202 -13.27 -10.06 8.34
CA GLY A 202 -12.76 -11.27 7.71
C GLY A 202 -11.97 -11.01 6.44
N TYR A 203 -11.74 -9.76 6.02
CA TYR A 203 -11.06 -9.44 4.77
C TYR A 203 -9.57 -9.77 4.82
N ILE A 204 -8.88 -9.53 5.94
CA ILE A 204 -7.46 -9.89 6.08
C ILE A 204 -7.31 -11.40 6.00
N LYS A 205 -8.17 -12.14 6.69
CA LYS A 205 -8.14 -13.62 6.68
C LYS A 205 -8.39 -14.18 5.26
N GLN A 206 -9.41 -13.68 4.56
CA GLN A 206 -9.69 -14.09 3.18
C GLN A 206 -8.53 -13.76 2.23
N THR A 207 -7.92 -12.58 2.37
CA THR A 207 -6.74 -12.22 1.57
C THR A 207 -5.57 -13.14 1.86
N LEU A 208 -5.28 -13.46 3.12
CA LEU A 208 -4.23 -14.40 3.49
C LEU A 208 -4.46 -15.79 2.89
N GLU A 209 -5.70 -16.29 2.94
CA GLU A 209 -6.07 -17.59 2.38
C GLU A 209 -5.94 -17.65 0.85
N SER A 210 -6.12 -16.53 0.14
CA SER A 210 -5.98 -16.46 -1.32
C SER A 210 -4.56 -16.12 -1.79
N PHE A 211 -3.97 -15.03 -1.30
CA PHE A 211 -2.65 -14.55 -1.75
C PHE A 211 -1.48 -15.26 -1.06
N SER A 212 -1.68 -15.87 0.12
CA SER A 212 -0.61 -16.25 1.06
C SER A 212 0.17 -15.05 1.60
N SER A 213 0.90 -15.23 2.70
CA SER A 213 1.70 -14.15 3.29
C SER A 213 2.90 -13.72 2.45
N GLU A 214 3.36 -14.54 1.50
CA GLU A 214 4.47 -14.23 0.59
C GLU A 214 4.18 -13.06 -0.36
N TYR A 215 2.92 -12.65 -0.48
CA TYR A 215 2.45 -11.59 -1.37
C TYR A 215 1.84 -10.40 -0.61
N LEU A 216 1.92 -10.43 0.71
CA LEU A 216 1.28 -9.44 1.57
C LEU A 216 2.32 -8.62 2.34
N MET A 217 1.98 -7.37 2.59
CA MET A 217 2.81 -6.46 3.39
C MET A 217 1.94 -5.52 4.20
N TRP A 218 2.34 -5.21 5.43
CA TRP A 218 1.61 -4.24 6.25
C TRP A 218 2.03 -2.80 5.94
N GLY A 219 1.08 -1.87 6.00
CA GLY A 219 1.33 -0.42 5.93
C GLY A 219 0.45 0.32 6.92
N SER A 220 0.99 1.31 7.62
CA SER A 220 0.26 2.02 8.68
C SER A 220 -0.76 3.01 8.14
N ASP A 221 -0.56 3.54 6.94
CA ASP A 221 -1.28 4.69 6.40
C ASP A 221 -1.10 5.97 7.25
N TYR A 222 0.09 6.16 7.82
CA TYR A 222 0.42 7.40 8.54
C TYR A 222 0.61 8.58 7.57
N PRO A 223 0.16 9.81 7.89
CA PRO A 223 -0.58 10.22 9.07
C PRO A 223 -2.11 9.99 9.08
N PRO A 224 -2.85 9.68 7.98
CA PRO A 224 -4.29 9.46 8.04
C PRO A 224 -4.77 8.50 9.15
N VAL A 225 -4.00 7.45 9.44
CA VAL A 225 -4.28 6.51 10.54
C VAL A 225 -4.44 7.17 11.90
N SER A 226 -3.83 8.35 12.12
CA SER A 226 -3.96 9.12 13.36
C SER A 226 -5.39 9.60 13.62
N ASN A 227 -6.20 9.73 12.57
CA ASN A 227 -7.63 10.07 12.69
C ASN A 227 -8.53 8.84 12.89
N ARG A 228 -7.97 7.62 12.78
CA ARG A 228 -8.67 6.35 12.94
C ARG A 228 -8.26 5.68 14.25
N GLU A 229 -7.36 4.70 14.19
CA GLU A 229 -6.88 3.95 15.35
C GLU A 229 -5.55 4.44 15.93
N GLY A 230 -4.80 5.23 15.17
CA GLY A 230 -3.42 5.62 15.49
C GLY A 230 -2.38 4.54 15.16
N TYR A 231 -1.15 4.98 14.91
CA TYR A 231 -0.04 4.16 14.39
C TYR A 231 0.20 2.86 15.17
N LYS A 232 0.30 2.96 16.51
CA LYS A 232 0.55 1.79 17.36
C LYS A 232 -0.54 0.73 17.22
N ASN A 233 -1.80 1.17 17.13
CA ASN A 233 -2.93 0.26 17.06
C ASN A 233 -3.10 -0.35 15.67
N SER A 234 -2.74 0.38 14.60
CA SER A 234 -2.74 -0.20 13.24
C SER A 234 -1.70 -1.30 13.10
N PHE A 235 -0.52 -1.13 13.69
CA PHE A 235 0.49 -2.18 13.76
C PHE A 235 0.05 -3.35 14.63
N LYS A 236 -0.23 -3.10 15.92
CA LYS A 236 -0.54 -4.18 16.88
C LYS A 236 -1.82 -4.91 16.53
N GLY A 237 -2.82 -4.21 16.01
CA GLY A 237 -4.12 -4.78 15.66
C GLY A 237 -3.98 -5.88 14.61
N VAL A 238 -3.13 -5.69 13.60
CA VAL A 238 -2.85 -6.71 12.59
C VAL A 238 -1.85 -7.74 13.11
N PHE A 239 -0.75 -7.30 13.75
CA PHE A 239 0.32 -8.19 14.21
C PHE A 239 -0.15 -9.23 15.23
N ASP A 240 -1.12 -8.86 16.09
CA ASP A 240 -1.64 -9.72 17.15
C ASP A 240 -2.84 -10.59 16.71
N LEU A 241 -3.22 -10.60 15.42
CA LEU A 241 -4.26 -11.47 14.89
C LEU A 241 -3.92 -12.96 15.13
N TYR A 242 -4.84 -13.68 15.78
CA TYR A 242 -4.61 -15.04 16.26
C TYR A 242 -4.37 -16.08 15.15
N PHE A 243 -4.85 -15.81 13.94
CA PHE A 243 -4.73 -16.74 12.80
C PHE A 243 -3.41 -16.57 12.03
N LEU A 244 -2.64 -15.51 12.29
CA LEU A 244 -1.34 -15.33 11.67
C LEU A 244 -0.33 -16.25 12.33
N SER A 245 0.27 -17.14 11.53
CA SER A 245 1.42 -17.93 11.95
C SER A 245 2.64 -17.04 12.18
N LYS A 246 3.71 -17.62 12.74
CA LYS A 246 4.99 -16.93 12.88
C LYS A 246 5.55 -16.52 11.51
N GLU A 247 5.44 -17.40 10.52
CA GLU A 247 5.89 -17.17 9.16
C GLU A 247 5.09 -16.05 8.49
N ASP A 248 3.77 -16.00 8.69
CA ASP A 248 2.94 -14.92 8.14
C ASP A 248 3.38 -13.56 8.69
N LYS A 249 3.68 -13.48 9.99
CA LYS A 249 4.17 -12.24 10.60
C LYS A 249 5.55 -11.86 10.08
N GLU A 250 6.44 -12.82 9.89
CA GLU A 250 7.76 -12.55 9.30
C GLU A 250 7.65 -12.07 7.85
N ASN A 251 6.76 -12.64 7.06
CA ASN A 251 6.55 -12.24 5.68
C ASN A 251 5.92 -10.85 5.58
N ILE A 252 4.76 -10.65 6.21
CA ILE A 252 3.96 -9.42 6.10
C ILE A 252 4.68 -8.19 6.64
N PHE A 253 5.43 -8.33 7.74
CA PHE A 253 6.03 -7.18 8.42
C PHE A 253 7.53 -7.02 8.13
N ARG A 254 8.15 -7.96 7.42
CA ARG A 254 9.61 -7.93 7.20
C ARG A 254 10.05 -8.49 5.86
N ASN A 255 9.84 -9.77 5.56
CA ASN A 255 10.53 -10.41 4.43
C ASN A 255 10.05 -9.88 3.09
N VAL A 256 8.73 -9.75 2.90
CA VAL A 256 8.16 -9.19 1.66
C VAL A 256 8.49 -7.71 1.50
N PRO A 257 8.26 -6.83 2.52
CA PRO A 257 8.70 -5.44 2.47
C PRO A 257 10.19 -5.28 2.15
N LYS A 258 11.04 -6.07 2.80
CA LYS A 258 12.48 -6.01 2.59
C LYS A 258 12.83 -6.38 1.14
N LYS A 259 12.37 -7.55 0.69
CA LYS A 259 12.62 -8.03 -0.68
C LYS A 259 12.25 -7.00 -1.76
N LEU A 260 11.15 -6.28 -1.56
CA LEU A 260 10.63 -5.35 -2.57
C LEU A 260 11.29 -3.97 -2.48
N PHE A 261 11.49 -3.41 -1.28
CA PHE A 261 11.87 -2.01 -1.12
C PHE A 261 13.30 -1.76 -0.62
N PHE A 262 14.04 -2.80 -0.16
CA PHE A 262 15.33 -2.64 0.54
C PHE A 262 16.34 -3.79 0.34
#